data_AF-A0AA97I940-F1
#
_entry.id   AF-A0AA97I940-F1
#
_cell.length_a   1.000
_cell.length_b   1.000
_cell.length_c   1.000
_cell.angle_alpha   90.00
_cell.angle_beta   90.00
_cell.angle_gamma   90.00
#
_symmetry.space_group_name_H-M   'P 1'
#
loop_
_entity.id
_entity.type
_entity.pdbx_description
1 polymer ?
#
loop_
_entity_poly.entity_id
_entity_poly.type
_entity_poly.pdbx_seq_one_letter_code
_entity_poly.pdbx_strand_id
1 'polypeptide(L)'
;MSNEMKTPETDPSKLPWLGRKLLWLDNMKNVDRIVYALFVVCAGLVAADFMYHKHSYLGIEDIPGFYAAYGFFMCAALVICARAMRVILKRDEDYYSPKDVESEPYPEDQLSRETIND
;
A
#
# COMPACT_ATOMS: atom_id res chain seq x y z
N MET A 1 20.85 21.80 -20.48
CA MET A 1 21.73 21.72 -19.30
C MET A 1 21.03 20.82 -18.32
N SER A 2 21.52 19.59 -18.13
CA SER A 2 20.88 18.60 -17.26
C SER A 2 21.12 18.96 -15.79
N ASN A 3 20.11 19.54 -15.16
CA ASN A 3 20.16 19.84 -13.74
C ASN A 3 19.90 18.53 -12.98
N GLU A 4 20.85 18.08 -12.16
CA GLU A 4 20.70 16.80 -11.48
C GLU A 4 19.64 16.89 -10.38
N MET A 5 18.67 15.98 -10.41
CA MET A 5 17.62 15.86 -9.40
C MET A 5 18.27 15.44 -8.07
N LYS A 6 18.69 16.42 -7.27
CA LYS A 6 19.29 16.19 -5.96
C LYS A 6 18.21 15.77 -4.97
N THR A 7 17.83 14.50 -5.03
CA THR A 7 16.98 13.85 -4.03
C THR A 7 17.47 14.21 -2.61
N PRO A 8 16.57 14.59 -1.68
CA PRO A 8 16.98 14.95 -0.33
C PRO A 8 17.73 13.78 0.31
N GLU A 9 18.95 14.05 0.78
CA GLU A 9 19.85 13.04 1.34
C GLU A 9 19.25 12.48 2.63
N THR A 10 18.46 11.42 2.47
CA THR A 10 17.58 10.86 3.51
C THR A 10 18.41 9.97 4.43
N ASP A 11 19.27 10.62 5.18
CA ASP A 11 20.20 10.07 6.16
C ASP A 11 19.46 9.09 7.12
N PRO A 12 19.71 7.77 6.98
CA PRO A 12 19.03 6.78 7.79
C PRO A 12 19.31 6.93 9.29
N SER A 13 20.37 7.64 9.70
CA SER A 13 20.71 7.86 11.10
C SER A 13 19.75 8.82 11.82
N LYS A 14 19.08 9.71 11.09
CA LYS A 14 18.12 10.70 11.63
C LYS A 14 16.69 10.17 11.77
N LEU A 15 16.33 9.11 11.04
CA LEU A 15 14.99 8.52 11.11
C LEU A 15 14.77 7.76 12.43
N PRO A 16 13.56 7.83 13.04
CA PRO A 16 13.20 6.98 14.17
C PRO A 16 13.28 5.50 13.79
N TRP A 17 13.48 4.63 14.79
CA TRP A 17 13.78 3.21 14.58
C TRP A 17 12.75 2.47 13.70
N LEU A 18 11.47 2.87 13.77
CA LEU A 18 10.38 2.39 12.92
C LEU A 18 10.58 2.77 11.45
N GLY A 19 10.85 4.05 11.14
CA GLY A 19 11.14 4.49 9.77
C GLY A 19 12.38 3.81 9.20
N ARG A 20 13.41 3.64 10.03
CA ARG A 20 14.65 2.93 9.68
C ARG A 20 14.44 1.44 9.37
N LYS A 21 13.44 0.79 9.99
CA LYS A 21 12.97 -0.55 9.60
C LYS A 21 12.12 -0.52 8.32
N LEU A 22 11.27 0.49 8.15
CA LEU A 22 10.33 0.58 7.03
C LEU A 22 11.03 0.87 5.68
N LEU A 23 12.19 1.53 5.69
CA LEU A 23 13.06 1.69 4.50
C LEU A 23 13.39 0.38 3.77
N TRP A 24 13.35 -0.77 4.46
CA TRP A 24 13.52 -2.07 3.80
C TRP A 24 12.40 -2.37 2.79
N LEU A 25 11.16 -1.92 3.07
CA LEU A 25 10.00 -2.13 2.21
C LEU A 25 9.98 -1.18 0.99
N ASP A 26 10.65 -0.03 1.10
CA ASP A 26 10.77 0.99 0.04
C ASP A 26 11.50 0.46 -1.21
N ASN A 27 12.32 -0.58 -1.03
CA ASN A 27 12.96 -1.30 -2.13
C ASN A 27 11.92 -2.17 -2.87
N MET A 28 11.60 -1.82 -4.11
CA MET A 28 10.67 -2.58 -5.00
C MET A 28 10.94 -4.09 -4.97
N LYS A 29 12.22 -4.50 -5.02
CA LYS A 29 12.68 -5.91 -4.97
C LYS A 29 12.31 -6.66 -3.68
N ASN A 30 11.92 -5.97 -2.61
CA ASN A 30 11.39 -6.54 -1.38
C ASN A 30 9.85 -6.60 -1.40
N VAL A 31 9.19 -5.65 -2.04
CA VAL A 31 7.74 -5.73 -2.33
C VAL A 31 7.45 -6.95 -3.22
N ASP A 32 8.23 -7.16 -4.29
CA ASP A 32 8.12 -8.33 -5.17
C ASP A 32 8.22 -9.66 -4.41
N ARG A 33 9.13 -9.74 -3.42
CA ARG A 33 9.31 -10.91 -2.55
C ARG A 33 8.09 -11.18 -1.69
N ILE A 34 7.42 -10.15 -1.19
CA ILE A 34 6.18 -10.28 -0.39
C ILE A 34 5.03 -10.75 -1.29
N VAL A 35 4.90 -10.20 -2.50
CA VAL A 35 3.88 -10.63 -3.48
C VAL A 35 4.12 -12.09 -3.89
N TYR A 36 5.36 -12.48 -4.14
CA TYR A 36 5.72 -13.87 -4.44
C TYR A 36 5.45 -14.81 -3.26
N ALA A 37 5.80 -14.42 -2.04
CA ALA A 37 5.49 -15.20 -0.83
C ALA A 37 3.98 -15.40 -0.62
N LEU A 38 3.16 -14.38 -0.86
CA LEU A 38 1.70 -14.49 -0.86
C LEU A 38 1.23 -15.50 -1.92
N PHE A 39 1.77 -15.43 -3.15
CA PHE A 39 1.41 -16.36 -4.22
C PHE A 39 1.79 -17.82 -3.89
N VAL A 40 2.95 -18.05 -3.26
CA VAL A 40 3.37 -19.37 -2.76
C VAL A 40 2.41 -19.89 -1.68
N VAL A 41 1.96 -19.04 -0.75
CA VAL A 41 0.96 -19.42 0.26
C VAL A 41 -0.39 -19.75 -0.39
N CYS A 42 -0.85 -18.97 -1.36
CA CYS A 42 -2.07 -19.27 -2.13
C CYS A 42 -1.96 -20.60 -2.88
N ALA A 43 -0.83 -20.89 -3.53
CA ALA A 43 -0.58 -22.15 -4.21
C ALA A 43 -0.55 -23.35 -3.24
N GLY A 44 0.06 -23.18 -2.06
CA GLY A 44 0.04 -24.18 -0.99
C GLY A 44 -1.36 -24.45 -0.45
N LEU A 45 -2.20 -23.42 -0.34
CA LEU A 45 -3.61 -23.56 0.04
C LEU A 45 -4.43 -24.31 -1.03
N VAL A 46 -4.20 -24.06 -2.33
CA VAL A 46 -4.81 -24.84 -3.42
C VAL A 46 -4.39 -26.31 -3.36
N ALA A 47 -3.11 -26.59 -3.12
CA ALA A 47 -2.62 -27.97 -2.98
C ALA A 47 -3.23 -28.70 -1.77
N ALA A 48 -3.41 -28.00 -0.65
CA ALA A 48 -4.11 -28.54 0.52
C ALA A 48 -5.61 -28.78 0.25
N ASP A 49 -6.27 -27.91 -0.51
CA ASP A 49 -7.65 -28.07 -0.97
C ASP A 49 -7.80 -29.35 -1.83
N PHE A 50 -6.79 -29.65 -2.66
CA PHE A 50 -6.74 -30.86 -3.49
C PHE A 50 -6.50 -32.16 -2.69
N MET A 51 -5.87 -32.06 -1.50
CA MET A 51 -5.64 -33.21 -0.62
C MET A 51 -6.83 -33.52 0.31
N TYR A 52 -7.74 -32.57 0.54
CA TYR A 52 -8.80 -32.69 1.53
C TYR A 52 -10.19 -32.71 0.88
N HIS A 53 -10.82 -33.89 0.81
CA HIS A 53 -12.19 -34.03 0.32
C HIS A 53 -13.17 -33.32 1.28
N LYS A 54 -13.61 -32.13 0.89
CA LYS A 54 -14.64 -31.37 1.62
C LYS A 54 -16.02 -31.98 1.36
N HIS A 55 -16.82 -32.11 2.40
CA HIS A 55 -18.27 -32.31 2.23
C HIS A 55 -18.93 -30.94 2.03
N SER A 56 -19.05 -30.54 0.76
CA SER A 56 -19.79 -29.34 0.39
C SER A 56 -21.31 -29.55 0.58
N TYR A 57 -22.02 -28.46 0.89
CA TYR A 57 -23.49 -28.43 0.93
C TYR A 57 -24.10 -27.76 -0.33
N LEU A 58 -23.26 -27.15 -1.18
CA LEU A 58 -23.63 -26.38 -2.36
C LEU A 58 -22.66 -26.73 -3.50
N GLY A 59 -23.10 -27.41 -4.55
CA GLY A 59 -22.26 -27.98 -5.63
C GLY A 59 -21.39 -27.04 -6.48
N ILE A 60 -21.17 -25.80 -6.03
CA ILE A 60 -20.15 -24.86 -6.50
C ILE A 60 -18.88 -24.94 -5.64
N GLU A 61 -18.96 -25.32 -4.37
CA GLU A 61 -17.77 -25.45 -3.49
C GLU A 61 -16.99 -26.74 -3.73
N ASP A 62 -17.56 -27.66 -4.51
CA ASP A 62 -16.94 -28.92 -4.99
C ASP A 62 -15.83 -28.66 -6.04
N ILE A 63 -15.68 -27.39 -6.48
CA ILE A 63 -14.60 -26.96 -7.38
C ILE A 63 -13.29 -26.85 -6.57
N PRO A 64 -12.25 -27.66 -6.86
CA PRO A 64 -11.01 -27.65 -6.09
C PRO A 64 -10.28 -26.30 -6.24
N GLY A 65 -9.88 -25.71 -5.11
CA GLY A 65 -9.23 -24.40 -5.07
C GLY A 65 -10.19 -23.21 -5.00
N PHE A 66 -11.52 -23.42 -5.03
CA PHE A 66 -12.52 -22.34 -4.96
C PHE A 66 -12.29 -21.38 -3.79
N TYR A 67 -12.03 -21.91 -2.59
CA TYR A 67 -11.83 -21.11 -1.39
C TYR A 67 -10.52 -20.31 -1.41
N ALA A 68 -9.46 -20.87 -2.00
CA ALA A 68 -8.17 -20.18 -2.14
C ALA A 68 -8.27 -19.02 -3.14
N ALA A 69 -8.96 -19.22 -4.27
CA ALA A 69 -9.28 -18.16 -5.21
C ALA A 69 -10.19 -17.09 -4.58
N TYR A 70 -11.28 -17.49 -3.93
CA TYR A 70 -12.22 -16.59 -3.26
C TYR A 70 -11.53 -15.72 -2.19
N GLY A 71 -10.70 -16.33 -1.33
CA GLY A 71 -9.94 -15.61 -0.31
C GLY A 71 -8.96 -14.59 -0.90
N PHE A 72 -8.26 -14.94 -1.98
CA PHE A 72 -7.39 -14.02 -2.71
C PHE A 72 -8.16 -12.85 -3.33
N PHE A 73 -9.26 -13.13 -4.06
CA PHE A 73 -10.07 -12.09 -4.69
C PHE A 73 -10.75 -11.17 -3.67
N MET A 74 -11.28 -11.70 -2.56
CA MET A 74 -11.88 -10.87 -1.51
C MET A 74 -10.84 -10.01 -0.79
N CYS A 75 -9.64 -10.53 -0.53
CA CYS A 75 -8.53 -9.73 0.02
C CYS A 75 -8.15 -8.58 -0.94
N ALA A 76 -7.97 -8.87 -2.23
CA ALA A 76 -7.67 -7.86 -3.25
C ALA A 76 -8.79 -6.82 -3.37
N ALA A 77 -10.06 -7.25 -3.37
CA ALA A 77 -11.22 -6.36 -3.42
C ALA A 77 -11.28 -5.42 -2.21
N LEU A 78 -11.02 -5.91 -0.99
CA LEU A 78 -10.95 -5.07 0.21
C LEU A 78 -9.86 -3.98 0.11
N VAL A 79 -8.68 -4.31 -0.42
CA VAL A 79 -7.60 -3.33 -0.65
C VAL A 79 -7.98 -2.29 -1.71
N ILE A 80 -8.65 -2.70 -2.79
CA ILE A 80 -9.16 -1.79 -3.82
C ILE A 80 -10.24 -0.86 -3.24
N CYS A 81 -11.20 -1.39 -2.48
CA CYS A 81 -12.22 -0.61 -1.80
C CYS A 81 -11.62 0.39 -0.80
N ALA A 82 -10.59 0.01 -0.03
CA ALA A 82 -9.87 0.92 0.86
C ALA A 82 -9.15 2.04 0.08
N ARG A 83 -8.56 1.74 -1.09
CA ARG A 83 -7.98 2.76 -1.97
C ARG A 83 -9.02 3.71 -2.55
N ALA A 84 -10.18 3.21 -2.97
CA ALA A 84 -11.28 4.05 -3.45
C ALA A 84 -11.85 4.94 -2.34
N MET A 85 -12.06 4.39 -1.14
CA MET A 85 -12.47 5.14 0.05
C MET A 85 -11.46 6.23 0.42
N ARG A 86 -10.14 5.98 0.27
CA ARG A 86 -9.10 7.00 0.47
C ARG A 86 -9.23 8.19 -0.50
N VAL A 87 -9.74 8.01 -1.72
CA VAL A 87 -9.99 9.15 -2.64
C VAL A 87 -11.17 10.00 -2.14
N ILE A 88 -12.23 9.37 -1.64
CA ILE A 88 -13.40 10.07 -1.07
C ILE A 88 -13.04 10.79 0.24
N LEU A 89 -12.12 10.21 1.03
CA LEU A 89 -11.73 10.73 2.34
C LEU A 89 -10.50 11.67 2.31
N LYS A 90 -9.68 11.69 1.23
CA LYS A 90 -8.61 12.70 1.09
C LYS A 90 -9.27 14.05 0.80
N ARG A 91 -9.45 14.85 1.85
CA ARG A 91 -9.76 16.27 1.74
C ARG A 91 -8.47 17.07 1.46
N ASP A 92 -8.65 18.33 1.05
CA ASP A 92 -7.57 19.25 0.68
C ASP A 92 -6.69 19.67 1.88
N GLU A 93 -5.51 20.21 1.58
CA GLU A 93 -4.43 20.50 2.53
C GLU A 93 -4.69 21.83 3.26
N ASP A 94 -5.15 22.86 2.52
CA ASP A 94 -5.56 24.16 3.07
C ASP A 94 -6.95 24.13 3.71
N TYR A 95 -7.66 23.01 3.63
CA TYR A 95 -9.07 22.89 3.99
C TYR A 95 -9.41 23.39 5.40
N TYR A 96 -8.53 23.22 6.39
CA TYR A 96 -8.74 23.70 7.76
C TYR A 96 -8.18 25.10 8.03
N SER A 97 -7.24 25.60 7.23
CA SER A 97 -6.54 26.88 7.44
C SER A 97 -7.48 28.09 7.69
N PRO A 98 -8.59 28.28 6.93
CA PRO A 98 -9.54 29.38 7.17
C PRO A 98 -10.35 29.32 8.48
N LYS A 99 -10.08 28.35 9.37
CA LYS A 99 -10.72 28.21 10.68
C LYS A 99 -9.73 27.91 11.81
N ASP A 100 -8.43 27.89 11.51
CA ASP A 100 -7.40 27.78 12.54
C ASP A 100 -7.22 29.15 13.22
N VAL A 101 -6.89 29.13 14.51
CA VAL A 101 -6.73 30.33 15.34
C VAL A 101 -5.26 30.76 15.40
N GLU A 102 -4.34 29.82 15.16
CA GLU A 102 -2.89 30.00 15.23
C GLU A 102 -2.22 29.88 13.84
N SER A 103 -2.98 30.02 12.74
CA SER A 103 -2.46 29.97 11.37
C SER A 103 -1.73 31.25 10.96
N GLU A 104 -0.54 31.46 11.52
CA GLU A 104 0.46 32.32 10.86
C GLU A 104 0.77 31.78 9.46
N PRO A 105 0.97 32.65 8.45
CA PRO A 105 1.35 32.23 7.11
C PRO A 105 2.72 31.54 7.16
N TYR A 106 2.76 30.25 6.77
CA TYR A 106 3.95 29.43 6.90
C TYR A 106 5.14 30.03 6.12
N PRO A 107 6.37 30.07 6.70
CA PRO A 107 7.53 30.70 6.06
C PRO A 107 7.83 30.10 4.68
N GLU A 108 7.65 30.92 3.65
CA GLU A 108 7.84 30.59 2.23
C GLU A 108 9.25 30.07 1.92
N ASP A 109 10.28 30.54 2.65
CA ASP A 109 11.67 30.11 2.52
C ASP A 109 11.95 28.68 3.01
N GLN A 110 11.03 28.10 3.80
CA GLN A 110 11.12 26.72 4.30
C GLN A 110 10.22 25.75 3.51
N LEU A 111 9.39 26.25 2.59
CA LEU A 111 8.34 25.49 1.94
C LEU A 111 8.79 25.02 0.55
N SER A 112 9.25 23.77 0.44
CA SER A 112 9.80 23.18 -0.79
C SER A 112 8.73 22.85 -1.84
N ARG A 113 8.05 23.88 -2.36
CA ARG A 113 7.10 23.76 -3.47
C ARG A 113 7.84 23.66 -4.81
N GLU A 114 8.01 22.45 -5.34
CA GLU A 114 8.26 22.31 -6.79
C GLU A 114 6.95 22.55 -7.55
N THR A 115 6.88 23.63 -8.34
CA THR A 115 5.81 23.82 -9.31
C THR A 115 6.03 22.88 -10.50
N ILE A 116 5.34 21.74 -10.48
CA ILE A 116 5.27 20.82 -11.62
C ILE A 116 4.45 21.49 -12.72
N ASN A 117 5.13 22.21 -13.62
CA ASN A 117 4.60 22.57 -14.94
C ASN A 117 4.89 21.41 -15.90
N ASP A 118 3.95 21.18 -16.84
CA ASP A 118 3.80 20.04 -17.75
C ASP A 118 5.07 19.28 -18.20
#